data_AF-A0A2H3GDJ9-F1
#
_entry.id   AF-A0A2H3GDJ9-F1
#
_cell.length_a   1.000
_cell.length_b   1.000
_cell.length_c   1.000
_cell.angle_alpha   90.00
_cell.angle_beta   90.00
_cell.angle_gamma   90.00
#
_symmetry.space_group_name_H-M   'P 1'
#
loop_
_entity.id
_entity.type
_entity.pdbx_description
1 polymer ?
#
loop_
_entity_poly.entity_id
_entity_poly.type
_entity_poly.pdbx_seq_one_letter_code
_entity_poly.pdbx_strand_id
1 'polypeptide(L)'
;MVELWKPLVHPITERVFVTDKGERFEVPIDQVRWKKPLGKRVVIVDTDTRLDGKTENTMLNECPLDFTTLPGRTGGHLNHYIYAMIHGYDYRLVRAADYPDRHGTWVKPAITKEALKTHDFVISLDSDAVFTHLDLPLEWLMNLWDYRPETLVAMAYDLDWEQDYDPQGNLILNTGFVIAQASQRTQDMFQRWEDCPRSVPGCDHWNFKWAHEQSAFSYYIRYEFNRTHDVKNIPCNQANGNEFTLDGNGECQGVFVSHNWKHKHKTPELLSRSIMTSLARRVHGQFHHDIKDLYIDASKETYPIADGLPKQ
;
A
#
# COMPACT_ATOMS: atom_id res chain seq x y z
N MET A 1 -2.18 6.16 19.36
CA MET A 1 -2.47 5.74 17.96
C MET A 1 -2.76 4.26 17.87
N VAL A 2 -1.81 3.34 18.11
CA VAL A 2 -2.04 1.87 17.96
C VAL A 2 -3.27 1.34 18.73
N GLU A 3 -3.50 1.79 19.97
CA GLU A 3 -4.67 1.38 20.76
C GLU A 3 -6.02 1.80 20.15
N LEU A 4 -6.06 2.87 19.36
CA LEU A 4 -7.28 3.30 18.66
C LEU A 4 -7.68 2.29 17.56
N TRP A 5 -6.68 1.69 16.92
CA TRP A 5 -6.85 0.82 15.77
C TRP A 5 -7.00 -0.65 16.14
N LYS A 6 -6.39 -1.11 17.24
CA LYS A 6 -6.43 -2.52 17.68
C LYS A 6 -7.80 -3.19 17.57
N PRO A 7 -8.93 -2.58 18.00
CA PRO A 7 -10.24 -3.21 17.90
C PRO A 7 -10.81 -3.27 16.48
N LEU A 8 -10.25 -2.47 15.55
CA LEU A 8 -10.70 -2.35 14.16
C LEU A 8 -9.91 -3.26 13.21
N VAL A 9 -8.69 -3.66 13.59
CA VAL A 9 -7.83 -4.47 12.72
C VAL A 9 -8.55 -5.75 12.28
N HIS A 10 -8.67 -5.93 10.98
CA HIS A 10 -9.34 -7.08 10.39
C HIS A 10 -8.58 -8.37 10.75
N PRO A 11 -9.26 -9.44 11.22
CA PRO A 11 -8.59 -10.69 11.55
C PRO A 11 -7.95 -11.33 10.31
N ILE A 12 -6.65 -11.66 10.38
CA ILE A 12 -5.89 -12.26 9.27
C ILE A 12 -6.55 -13.55 8.75
N THR A 13 -7.19 -14.32 9.64
CA THR A 13 -7.83 -15.61 9.32
C THR A 13 -9.30 -15.48 8.91
N GLU A 14 -9.90 -14.30 9.04
CA GLU A 14 -11.24 -14.07 8.51
C GLU A 14 -11.15 -14.10 6.97
N ARG A 15 -12.01 -14.87 6.32
CA ARG A 15 -11.92 -15.04 4.87
C ARG A 15 -12.58 -13.91 4.11
N VAL A 16 -13.54 -13.23 4.74
CA VAL A 16 -14.38 -12.25 4.06
C VAL A 16 -14.05 -10.84 4.54
N PHE A 17 -13.68 -9.98 3.60
CA PHE A 17 -13.58 -8.55 3.82
C PHE A 17 -14.62 -7.82 2.97
N VAL A 18 -15.29 -6.84 3.56
CA VAL A 18 -16.24 -5.97 2.85
C VAL A 18 -15.74 -4.55 2.97
N THR A 19 -15.50 -3.90 1.83
CA THR A 19 -15.01 -2.51 1.79
C THR A 19 -16.08 -1.54 2.29
N ASP A 20 -15.66 -0.31 2.56
CA ASP A 20 -16.56 0.79 2.93
C ASP A 20 -17.59 1.12 1.84
N LYS A 21 -17.31 0.72 0.59
CA LYS A 21 -18.20 0.85 -0.57
C LYS A 21 -19.14 -0.36 -0.75
N GLY A 22 -19.04 -1.38 0.10
CA GLY A 22 -19.85 -2.60 0.04
C GLY A 22 -19.30 -3.68 -0.89
N GLU A 23 -18.09 -3.52 -1.44
CA GLU A 23 -17.47 -4.53 -2.28
C GLU A 23 -16.97 -5.70 -1.42
N ARG A 24 -17.34 -6.92 -1.79
CA ARG A 24 -17.02 -8.13 -1.02
C ARG A 24 -15.85 -8.88 -1.66
N PHE A 25 -14.81 -9.10 -0.86
CA PHE A 25 -13.65 -9.92 -1.22
C PHE A 25 -13.59 -11.15 -0.32
N GLU A 26 -13.23 -12.29 -0.91
CA GLU A 26 -13.14 -13.55 -0.18
C GLU A 26 -11.83 -14.27 -0.51
N VAL A 27 -11.08 -14.62 0.53
CA VAL A 27 -9.88 -15.44 0.45
C VAL A 27 -10.31 -16.91 0.29
N PRO A 28 -9.91 -17.60 -0.80
CA PRO A 28 -10.13 -19.03 -0.97
C PRO A 28 -9.51 -19.84 0.19
N ILE A 29 -10.17 -20.90 0.62
CA ILE A 29 -9.77 -21.66 1.81
C ILE A 29 -8.35 -22.23 1.70
N ASP A 30 -7.93 -22.60 0.50
CA ASP A 30 -6.62 -23.15 0.16
C ASP A 30 -5.52 -22.06 0.04
N GLN A 31 -5.91 -20.79 0.05
CA GLN A 31 -5.01 -19.63 -0.01
C GLN A 31 -4.74 -19.00 1.37
N VAL A 32 -5.41 -19.44 2.44
CA VAL A 32 -5.16 -18.94 3.81
C VAL A 32 -3.84 -19.52 4.37
N ARG A 33 -2.71 -18.95 3.94
CA ARG A 33 -1.34 -19.37 4.29
C ARG A 33 -0.76 -18.58 5.45
N TRP A 34 -0.91 -17.26 5.40
CA TRP A 34 -0.47 -16.33 6.44
C TRP A 34 -1.54 -16.26 7.52
N LYS A 35 -1.25 -16.78 8.71
CA LYS A 35 -2.23 -16.90 9.82
C LYS A 35 -1.82 -16.15 11.08
N LYS A 36 -0.63 -15.56 11.07
CA LYS A 36 -0.05 -14.86 12.22
C LYS A 36 0.50 -13.52 11.75
N PRO A 37 0.43 -12.48 12.58
CA PRO A 37 1.09 -11.21 12.28
C PRO A 37 2.57 -11.43 11.97
N LEU A 38 3.06 -10.82 10.90
CA LEU A 38 4.46 -10.77 10.52
C LEU A 38 5.22 -9.75 11.38
N GLY A 39 4.56 -8.64 11.74
CA GLY A 39 5.12 -7.59 12.59
C GLY A 39 6.46 -7.10 12.05
N LYS A 40 7.48 -7.04 12.90
CA LYS A 40 8.83 -6.55 12.58
C LYS A 40 9.60 -7.36 11.52
N ARG A 41 9.04 -8.46 11.02
CA ARG A 41 9.56 -9.18 9.85
C ARG A 41 9.28 -8.45 8.53
N VAL A 42 8.33 -7.52 8.53
CA VAL A 42 7.99 -6.64 7.41
C VAL A 42 8.62 -5.27 7.63
N VAL A 43 9.20 -4.69 6.59
CA VAL A 43 9.54 -3.26 6.54
C VAL A 43 8.87 -2.60 5.35
N ILE A 44 8.22 -1.46 5.59
CA ILE A 44 7.76 -0.54 4.55
C ILE A 44 8.85 0.47 4.29
N VAL A 45 9.26 0.62 3.03
CA VAL A 45 10.36 1.48 2.63
C VAL A 45 9.87 2.51 1.62
N ASP A 46 9.85 3.77 2.04
CA ASP A 46 9.71 4.92 1.17
C ASP A 46 11.09 5.37 0.72
N THR A 47 11.32 5.44 -0.59
CA THR A 47 12.60 5.90 -1.14
C THR A 47 12.41 7.15 -1.98
N ASP A 48 13.12 8.22 -1.65
CA ASP A 48 13.02 9.47 -2.39
C ASP A 48 14.33 10.25 -2.32
N THR A 49 14.88 10.65 -3.46
CA THR A 49 16.14 11.40 -3.53
C THR A 49 15.98 12.88 -3.12
N ARG A 50 14.74 13.37 -3.10
CA ARG A 50 14.38 14.79 -2.92
C ARG A 50 14.00 15.14 -1.48
N LEU A 51 14.27 14.26 -0.51
CA LEU A 51 13.93 14.50 0.89
C LEU A 51 14.85 15.55 1.52
N ASP A 52 14.24 16.53 2.16
CA ASP A 52 14.93 17.56 2.94
C ASP A 52 14.04 18.04 4.10
N GLY A 53 14.63 18.66 5.12
CA GLY A 53 13.91 19.21 6.27
C GLY A 53 13.61 20.71 6.19
N LYS A 54 14.01 21.38 5.10
CA LYS A 54 13.84 22.83 4.90
C LYS A 54 12.52 23.15 4.19
N THR A 55 12.05 22.27 3.33
CA THR A 55 10.77 22.39 2.62
C THR A 55 9.64 22.19 3.60
N GLU A 56 8.79 23.22 3.72
CA GLU A 56 7.61 23.21 4.58
C GLU A 56 6.67 22.03 4.25
N ASN A 57 5.94 21.57 5.25
CA ASN A 57 4.96 20.47 5.14
C ASN A 57 5.51 19.15 4.56
N THR A 58 6.80 18.91 4.70
CA THR A 58 7.43 17.60 4.44
C THR A 58 7.57 16.79 5.73
N MET A 59 7.73 15.47 5.60
CA MET A 59 7.93 14.56 6.75
C MET A 59 9.13 14.91 7.64
N LEU A 60 10.14 15.60 7.10
CA LEU A 60 11.38 15.93 7.79
C LEU A 60 11.42 17.38 8.27
N ASN A 61 10.39 18.17 7.96
CA ASN A 61 10.33 19.55 8.41
C ASN A 61 10.03 19.61 9.91
N GLU A 62 10.71 20.53 10.61
CA GLU A 62 10.56 20.67 12.06
C GLU A 62 9.29 21.44 12.46
N CYS A 63 8.73 22.24 11.54
CA CYS A 63 7.50 22.96 11.80
C CYS A 63 6.30 22.00 11.83
N PRO A 64 5.25 22.32 12.60
CA PRO A 64 4.00 21.57 12.55
C PRO A 64 3.44 21.49 11.12
N LEU A 65 2.94 20.31 10.74
CA LEU A 65 2.28 20.11 9.46
C LEU A 65 1.00 20.96 9.36
N ASP A 66 0.87 21.72 8.29
CA ASP A 66 -0.41 22.31 7.87
C ASP A 66 -1.17 21.32 6.97
N PHE A 67 -2.26 20.79 7.49
CA PHE A 67 -3.08 19.82 6.77
C PHE A 67 -3.75 20.41 5.53
N THR A 68 -4.07 21.70 5.52
CA THR A 68 -4.80 22.35 4.42
C THR A 68 -3.96 22.49 3.15
N THR A 69 -2.63 22.48 3.31
CA THR A 69 -1.65 22.60 2.24
C THR A 69 -0.73 21.38 2.16
N LEU A 70 -1.13 20.25 2.74
CA LEU A 70 -0.32 19.03 2.83
C LEU A 70 0.01 18.50 1.41
N PRO A 71 1.29 18.41 1.04
CA PRO A 71 1.68 17.86 -0.25
C PRO A 71 1.29 16.39 -0.37
N GLY A 72 0.92 15.97 -1.59
CA GLY A 72 0.54 14.58 -1.87
C GLY A 72 1.56 13.56 -1.38
N ARG A 73 2.83 13.82 -1.63
CA ARG A 73 3.95 13.00 -1.16
C ARG A 73 3.96 12.81 0.35
N THR A 74 3.83 13.90 1.11
CA THR A 74 3.79 13.84 2.57
C THR A 74 2.56 13.06 3.04
N GLY A 75 1.42 13.25 2.38
CA GLY A 75 0.23 12.43 2.60
C GLY A 75 0.48 10.94 2.43
N GLY A 76 1.22 10.52 1.40
CA GLY A 76 1.57 9.11 1.19
C GLY A 76 2.52 8.57 2.26
N HIS A 77 3.60 9.29 2.57
CA HIS A 77 4.52 8.87 3.64
C HIS A 77 3.81 8.72 5.00
N LEU A 78 2.89 9.63 5.33
CA LEU A 78 2.06 9.53 6.54
C LEU A 78 1.15 8.31 6.49
N ASN A 79 0.54 8.01 5.34
CA ASN A 79 -0.27 6.82 5.14
C ASN A 79 0.54 5.54 5.41
N HIS A 80 1.72 5.42 4.79
CA HIS A 80 2.62 4.28 4.96
C HIS A 80 3.10 4.13 6.40
N TYR A 81 3.49 5.23 7.03
CA TYR A 81 3.95 5.23 8.41
C TYR A 81 2.84 4.80 9.37
N ILE A 82 1.61 5.31 9.20
CA ILE A 82 0.46 4.91 10.03
C ILE A 82 0.13 3.44 9.80
N TYR A 83 0.12 2.96 8.56
CA TYR A 83 -0.11 1.55 8.25
C TYR A 83 0.92 0.64 8.94
N ALA A 84 2.20 0.99 8.85
CA ALA A 84 3.27 0.26 9.56
C ALA A 84 3.06 0.25 11.08
N MET A 85 2.68 1.39 11.66
CA MET A 85 2.40 1.48 13.10
C MET A 85 1.22 0.61 13.53
N ILE A 86 0.13 0.58 12.75
CA ILE A 86 -1.08 -0.21 13.08
C ILE A 86 -0.76 -1.70 13.14
N HIS A 87 0.01 -2.20 12.17
CA HIS A 87 0.28 -3.64 12.04
C HIS A 87 1.59 -4.08 12.71
N GLY A 88 2.34 -3.16 13.32
CA GLY A 88 3.59 -3.45 14.02
C GLY A 88 4.76 -3.75 13.08
N TYR A 89 4.69 -3.30 11.83
CA TYR A 89 5.77 -3.40 10.85
C TYR A 89 6.89 -2.39 11.17
N ASP A 90 8.05 -2.57 10.56
CA ASP A 90 9.05 -1.51 10.49
C ASP A 90 8.72 -0.52 9.37
N TYR A 91 9.21 0.70 9.53
CA TYR A 91 9.07 1.76 8.54
C TYR A 91 10.42 2.46 8.36
N ARG A 92 10.80 2.72 7.12
CA ARG A 92 12.01 3.45 6.76
C ARG A 92 11.68 4.48 5.69
N LEU A 93 11.97 5.75 5.98
CA LEU A 93 12.01 6.81 4.99
C LEU A 93 13.47 7.04 4.59
N VAL A 94 13.83 6.69 3.35
CA VAL A 94 15.20 6.64 2.87
C VAL A 94 15.44 7.74 1.84
N ARG A 95 16.40 8.63 2.15
CA ARG A 95 16.96 9.53 1.14
C ARG A 95 18.05 8.80 0.37
N ALA A 96 17.73 8.31 -0.81
CA ALA A 96 18.71 7.67 -1.68
C ALA A 96 19.63 8.71 -2.36
N ALA A 97 20.82 8.27 -2.75
CA ALA A 97 21.70 9.07 -3.60
C ALA A 97 21.13 9.18 -5.02
N ASP A 98 21.37 10.30 -5.69
CA ASP A 98 21.04 10.43 -7.11
C ASP A 98 22.00 9.58 -7.95
N TYR A 99 21.47 8.98 -9.01
CA TYR A 99 22.30 8.39 -10.05
C TYR A 99 22.51 9.41 -11.18
N PRO A 100 23.77 9.67 -11.60
CA PRO A 100 24.03 10.61 -12.69
C PRO A 100 23.67 10.06 -14.08
N ASP A 101 23.59 8.73 -14.21
CA ASP A 101 23.45 8.01 -15.47
C ASP A 101 22.02 7.50 -15.74
N ARG A 102 21.10 7.69 -14.80
CA ARG A 102 19.72 7.18 -14.90
C ARG A 102 18.75 7.96 -14.00
N HIS A 103 17.46 7.81 -14.26
CA HIS A 103 16.39 8.46 -13.51
C HIS A 103 16.35 8.01 -12.04
N GLY A 104 15.91 8.89 -11.14
CA GLY A 104 15.91 8.66 -9.70
C GLY A 104 15.06 7.46 -9.24
N THR A 105 14.12 6.96 -10.03
CA THR A 105 13.34 5.76 -9.69
C THR A 105 14.18 4.48 -9.65
N TRP A 106 15.31 4.44 -10.34
CA TRP A 106 16.22 3.30 -10.35
C TRP A 106 16.87 2.97 -9.00
N VAL A 107 16.72 3.84 -8.00
CA VAL A 107 17.18 3.55 -6.63
C VAL A 107 16.32 2.49 -5.94
N LYS A 108 15.06 2.29 -6.37
CA LYS A 108 14.13 1.38 -5.70
C LYS A 108 14.68 -0.06 -5.65
N PRO A 109 15.13 -0.68 -6.76
CA PRO A 109 15.67 -2.03 -6.70
C PRO A 109 16.84 -2.18 -5.71
N ALA A 110 17.77 -1.22 -5.70
CA ALA A 110 18.93 -1.24 -4.82
C ALA A 110 18.52 -1.12 -3.35
N ILE A 111 17.63 -0.19 -3.00
CA ILE A 111 17.18 -0.01 -1.62
C ILE A 111 16.34 -1.20 -1.14
N THR A 112 15.45 -1.75 -1.98
CA THR A 112 14.69 -2.95 -1.65
C THR A 112 15.61 -4.14 -1.38
N LYS A 113 16.62 -4.35 -2.24
CA LYS A 113 17.63 -5.40 -2.08
C LYS A 113 18.39 -5.31 -0.75
N GLU A 114 18.81 -4.10 -0.37
CA GLU A 114 19.50 -3.87 0.91
C GLU A 114 18.58 -4.12 2.10
N ALA A 115 17.31 -3.71 2.03
CA ALA A 115 16.34 -3.96 3.09
C ALA A 115 16.03 -5.47 3.28
N LEU A 116 16.02 -6.26 2.19
CA LEU A 116 15.83 -7.71 2.22
C LEU A 116 16.96 -8.47 2.94
N LYS A 117 18.08 -7.82 3.28
CA LYS A 117 19.14 -8.44 4.10
C LYS A 117 18.77 -8.49 5.58
N THR A 118 17.86 -7.63 6.04
CA THR A 118 17.50 -7.50 7.47
C THR A 118 16.05 -7.84 7.78
N HIS A 119 15.21 -8.02 6.76
CA HIS A 119 13.77 -8.24 6.89
C HIS A 119 13.32 -9.37 5.97
N ASP A 120 12.35 -10.17 6.42
CA ASP A 120 11.78 -11.26 5.62
C ASP A 120 10.93 -10.73 4.47
N PHE A 121 10.28 -9.57 4.67
CA PHE A 121 9.44 -8.93 3.67
C PHE A 121 9.76 -7.44 3.57
N VAL A 122 9.85 -6.94 2.34
CA VAL A 122 10.04 -5.52 2.05
C VAL A 122 8.89 -5.05 1.17
N ILE A 123 8.22 -4.00 1.60
CA ILE A 123 7.18 -3.33 0.82
C ILE A 123 7.74 -2.00 0.34
N SER A 124 7.96 -1.89 -0.97
CA SER A 124 8.36 -0.64 -1.60
C SER A 124 7.13 0.03 -2.17
N LEU A 125 6.90 1.30 -1.82
CA LEU A 125 5.79 2.09 -2.35
C LEU A 125 6.29 3.40 -2.96
N ASP A 126 5.60 3.85 -4.00
CA ASP A 126 5.65 5.24 -4.41
C ASP A 126 4.87 6.11 -3.42
N SER A 127 5.34 7.33 -3.18
CA SER A 127 4.71 8.28 -2.24
C SER A 127 3.29 8.72 -2.63
N ASP A 128 2.84 8.35 -3.83
CA ASP A 128 1.50 8.58 -4.37
C ASP A 128 0.70 7.28 -4.53
N ALA A 129 1.25 6.13 -4.13
CA ALA A 129 0.49 4.93 -3.81
C ALA A 129 0.11 4.96 -2.33
N VAL A 130 -1.13 4.60 -1.97
CA VAL A 130 -1.58 4.60 -0.57
C VAL A 130 -2.48 3.42 -0.24
N PHE A 131 -2.37 2.93 0.99
CA PHE A 131 -3.32 1.98 1.55
C PHE A 131 -4.64 2.68 1.84
N THR A 132 -5.73 2.17 1.27
CA THR A 132 -7.08 2.71 1.42
C THR A 132 -7.79 2.15 2.66
N HIS A 133 -7.42 0.95 3.09
CA HIS A 133 -7.94 0.23 4.24
C HIS A 133 -6.84 0.03 5.28
N LEU A 134 -6.64 1.03 6.15
CA LEU A 134 -5.55 1.04 7.14
C LEU A 134 -5.71 -0.01 8.24
N ASP A 135 -6.89 -0.60 8.39
CA ASP A 135 -7.23 -1.65 9.33
C ASP A 135 -7.01 -3.07 8.75
N LEU A 136 -6.74 -3.20 7.44
CA LEU A 136 -6.58 -4.48 6.78
C LEU A 136 -5.10 -4.91 6.73
N PRO A 137 -4.71 -6.01 7.41
CA PRO A 137 -3.31 -6.44 7.44
C PRO A 137 -2.78 -6.90 6.08
N LEU A 138 -1.50 -6.68 5.83
CA LEU A 138 -0.81 -7.12 4.61
C LEU A 138 -0.91 -8.65 4.45
N GLU A 139 -0.86 -9.40 5.54
CA GLU A 139 -0.97 -10.86 5.55
C GLU A 139 -2.30 -11.33 4.94
N TRP A 140 -3.37 -10.58 5.17
CA TRP A 140 -4.67 -10.87 4.58
C TRP A 140 -4.65 -10.63 3.07
N LEU A 141 -4.05 -9.52 2.62
CA LEU A 141 -3.86 -9.22 1.20
C LEU A 141 -2.96 -10.25 0.51
N MET A 142 -1.89 -10.68 1.18
CA MET A 142 -1.01 -11.74 0.71
C MET A 142 -1.77 -13.07 0.55
N ASN A 143 -2.71 -13.39 1.44
CA ASN A 143 -3.58 -14.55 1.24
C ASN A 143 -4.52 -14.34 0.04
N LEU A 144 -5.16 -13.18 -0.08
CA LEU A 144 -6.06 -12.87 -1.21
C LEU A 144 -5.34 -12.98 -2.57
N TRP A 145 -4.07 -12.58 -2.62
CA TRP A 145 -3.26 -12.60 -3.83
C TRP A 145 -2.53 -13.94 -4.05
N ASP A 146 -2.77 -14.97 -3.24
CA ASP A 146 -2.01 -16.23 -3.26
C ASP A 146 -0.49 -15.98 -3.29
N TYR A 147 -0.02 -15.07 -2.43
CA TYR A 147 1.40 -14.83 -2.20
C TYR A 147 1.98 -15.99 -1.40
N ARG A 148 3.00 -16.65 -1.94
CA ARG A 148 3.51 -17.90 -1.40
C ARG A 148 4.90 -17.73 -0.79
N PRO A 149 5.34 -18.65 0.10
CA PRO A 149 6.70 -18.62 0.65
C PRO A 149 7.82 -18.68 -0.40
N GLU A 150 7.55 -19.18 -1.60
CA GLU A 150 8.47 -19.19 -2.73
C GLU A 150 8.34 -17.97 -3.66
N THR A 151 7.37 -17.09 -3.44
CA THR A 151 7.20 -15.87 -4.24
C THR A 151 8.34 -14.90 -3.97
N LEU A 152 8.96 -14.40 -5.03
CA LEU A 152 10.06 -13.44 -4.92
C LEU A 152 9.50 -12.02 -4.80
N VAL A 153 8.59 -11.68 -5.71
CA VAL A 153 7.94 -10.38 -5.78
C VAL A 153 6.46 -10.50 -6.17
N ALA A 154 5.65 -9.57 -5.66
CA ALA A 154 4.30 -9.33 -6.16
C ALA A 154 4.10 -7.86 -6.53
N MET A 155 3.47 -7.64 -7.68
CA MET A 155 3.22 -6.32 -8.27
C MET A 155 1.88 -6.33 -8.99
N ALA A 156 1.22 -5.18 -9.04
CA ALA A 156 -0.01 -5.02 -9.78
C ALA A 156 0.25 -4.96 -11.29
N TYR A 157 -0.70 -5.43 -12.09
CA TYR A 157 -0.72 -5.06 -13.50
C TYR A 157 -0.87 -3.54 -13.65
N ASP A 158 -0.24 -2.98 -14.68
CA ASP A 158 -0.54 -1.63 -15.12
C ASP A 158 -1.94 -1.55 -15.77
N LEU A 159 -2.34 -0.35 -16.18
CA LEU A 159 -3.60 -0.16 -16.90
C LEU A 159 -3.58 -0.94 -18.22
N ASP A 160 -4.70 -1.58 -18.56
CA ASP A 160 -4.85 -2.32 -19.82
C ASP A 160 -5.03 -1.37 -21.00
N TRP A 161 -3.94 -0.70 -21.37
CA TRP A 161 -3.87 0.23 -22.48
C TRP A 161 -2.85 -0.27 -23.51
N GLU A 162 -3.03 0.11 -24.79
CA GLU A 162 -2.24 -0.41 -25.91
C GLU A 162 -0.71 -0.26 -25.70
N GLN A 163 -0.27 0.84 -25.10
CA GLN A 163 1.15 1.10 -24.83
C GLN A 163 1.73 0.37 -23.61
N ASP A 164 0.89 -0.29 -22.80
CA ASP A 164 1.28 -0.91 -21.52
C ASP A 164 1.49 -2.43 -21.66
N TYR A 165 1.79 -2.87 -22.88
CA TYR A 165 2.22 -4.22 -23.22
C TYR A 165 3.71 -4.25 -23.53
N ASP A 166 4.35 -5.35 -23.17
CA ASP A 166 5.73 -5.61 -23.54
C ASP A 166 5.85 -6.36 -24.88
N PRO A 167 7.08 -6.59 -25.39
CA PRO A 167 7.28 -7.25 -26.69
C PRO A 167 6.80 -8.70 -26.75
N GLN A 168 6.54 -9.34 -25.61
CA GLN A 168 5.98 -10.69 -25.52
C GLN A 168 4.45 -10.67 -25.39
N GLY A 169 3.81 -9.48 -25.44
CA GLY A 169 2.36 -9.32 -25.36
C GLY A 169 1.81 -9.45 -23.95
N ASN A 170 2.64 -9.32 -22.92
CA ASN A 170 2.22 -9.35 -21.52
C ASN A 170 2.09 -7.93 -20.98
N LEU A 171 0.99 -7.65 -20.28
CA LEU A 171 0.83 -6.38 -19.56
C LEU A 171 2.04 -6.12 -18.64
N ILE A 172 2.49 -4.86 -18.65
CA ILE A 172 3.54 -4.37 -17.78
C ILE A 172 3.07 -4.44 -16.33
N LEU A 173 3.99 -4.72 -15.42
CA LEU A 173 3.74 -4.67 -13.99
C LEU A 173 4.12 -3.30 -13.45
N ASN A 174 3.26 -2.73 -12.62
CA ASN A 174 3.45 -1.45 -11.98
C ASN A 174 4.33 -1.59 -10.72
N THR A 175 5.33 -0.72 -10.59
CA THR A 175 6.30 -0.75 -9.48
C THR A 175 6.08 0.35 -8.45
N GLY A 176 4.90 0.99 -8.48
CA GLY A 176 4.44 1.88 -7.42
C GLY A 176 4.06 1.14 -6.13
N PHE A 177 3.87 -0.18 -6.20
CA PHE A 177 3.66 -1.06 -5.06
C PHE A 177 4.31 -2.43 -5.32
N VAL A 178 5.34 -2.77 -4.55
CA VAL A 178 6.09 -4.03 -4.68
C VAL A 178 6.16 -4.72 -3.32
N ILE A 179 5.73 -5.98 -3.26
CA ILE A 179 5.96 -6.87 -2.10
C ILE A 179 7.09 -7.82 -2.46
N ALA A 180 8.23 -7.71 -1.80
CA ALA A 180 9.36 -8.62 -1.97
C ALA A 180 9.58 -9.50 -0.74
N GLN A 181 9.95 -10.77 -0.95
CA GLN A 181 10.27 -11.71 0.14
C GLN A 181 11.75 -12.11 0.08
N ALA A 182 12.41 -12.14 1.24
CA ALA A 182 13.83 -12.45 1.35
C ALA A 182 14.12 -13.90 0.94
N SER A 183 14.98 -14.04 -0.07
CA SER A 183 15.62 -15.29 -0.45
C SER A 183 16.87 -14.97 -1.27
N GLN A 184 17.78 -15.94 -1.44
CA GLN A 184 18.92 -15.76 -2.33
C GLN A 184 18.47 -15.43 -3.76
N ARG A 185 17.40 -16.10 -4.24
CA ARG A 185 16.86 -15.86 -5.58
C ARG A 185 16.27 -14.45 -5.74
N THR A 186 15.68 -13.92 -4.67
CA THR A 186 15.19 -12.53 -4.65
C THR A 186 16.34 -11.55 -4.68
N GLN A 187 17.42 -11.81 -3.94
CA GLN A 187 18.66 -11.00 -4.00
C GLN A 187 19.24 -10.98 -5.42
N ASP A 188 19.29 -12.14 -6.09
CA ASP A 188 19.75 -12.25 -7.47
C ASP A 188 18.84 -11.47 -8.44
N MET A 189 17.52 -11.52 -8.24
CA MET A 189 16.54 -10.76 -9.03
C MET A 189 16.75 -9.25 -8.92
N PHE A 190 16.85 -8.72 -7.70
CA PHE A 190 17.04 -7.29 -7.52
C PHE A 190 18.43 -6.82 -7.97
N GLN A 191 19.47 -7.65 -7.83
CA GLN A 191 20.79 -7.35 -8.39
C GLN A 191 20.69 -7.23 -9.92
N ARG A 192 20.04 -8.20 -10.56
CA ARG A 192 19.88 -8.22 -12.02
C ARG A 192 19.05 -7.05 -12.51
N TRP A 193 18.03 -6.65 -11.75
CA TRP A 193 17.20 -5.49 -12.03
C TRP A 193 17.98 -4.18 -11.94
N GLU A 194 18.70 -3.95 -10.84
CA GLU A 194 19.55 -2.78 -10.63
C GLU A 194 20.63 -2.65 -11.73
N ASP A 195 21.23 -3.79 -12.11
CA ASP A 195 22.27 -3.86 -13.12
C ASP A 195 21.76 -3.87 -14.56
N CYS A 196 20.44 -3.92 -14.77
CA CYS A 196 19.86 -4.10 -16.09
C CYS A 196 20.41 -3.10 -17.11
N PRO A 197 20.46 -1.77 -16.85
CA PRO A 197 21.00 -0.81 -17.80
C PRO A 197 22.48 -1.01 -18.16
N ARG A 198 23.24 -1.75 -17.34
CA ARG A 198 24.68 -2.00 -17.54
C ARG A 198 24.98 -3.38 -18.10
N SER A 199 24.08 -4.34 -17.87
CA SER A 199 24.36 -5.78 -18.02
C SER A 199 23.37 -6.54 -18.90
N VAL A 200 22.30 -5.89 -19.34
CA VAL A 200 21.28 -6.45 -20.25
C VAL A 200 21.26 -5.63 -21.54
N PRO A 201 21.56 -6.22 -22.71
CA PRO A 201 21.51 -5.51 -23.99
C PRO A 201 20.16 -4.82 -24.23
N GLY A 202 20.18 -3.51 -24.47
CA GLY A 202 19.01 -2.69 -24.77
C GLY A 202 18.24 -2.19 -23.53
N CYS A 203 18.59 -2.64 -22.32
CA CYS A 203 17.92 -2.16 -21.12
C CYS A 203 18.31 -0.74 -20.72
N ASP A 204 19.48 -0.26 -21.18
CA ASP A 204 19.97 1.11 -21.04
C ASP A 204 19.02 2.16 -21.64
N HIS A 205 18.20 1.76 -22.61
CA HIS A 205 17.08 2.54 -23.13
C HIS A 205 16.16 3.09 -22.03
N TRP A 206 15.98 2.34 -20.94
CA TRP A 206 15.13 2.70 -19.82
C TRP A 206 15.84 3.55 -18.75
N ASN A 207 17.08 3.99 -18.97
CA ASN A 207 17.76 4.90 -18.04
C ASN A 207 16.93 6.16 -17.78
N PHE A 208 16.40 6.77 -18.84
CA PHE A 208 15.60 8.02 -18.76
C PHE A 208 14.26 7.93 -19.51
N LYS A 209 14.01 6.83 -20.22
CA LYS A 209 12.71 6.63 -20.86
C LYS A 209 11.70 6.16 -19.83
N TRP A 210 10.56 6.84 -19.75
CA TRP A 210 9.42 6.38 -18.97
C TRP A 210 8.92 5.00 -19.45
N ALA A 211 8.67 4.01 -18.60
CA ALA A 211 8.56 4.06 -17.13
C ALA A 211 9.81 3.55 -16.36
N HIS A 212 11.00 3.63 -16.95
CA HIS A 212 12.29 3.35 -16.32
C HIS A 212 12.43 1.91 -15.80
N GLU A 213 12.79 1.73 -14.53
CA GLU A 213 12.95 0.44 -13.86
C GLU A 213 11.70 -0.45 -13.97
N GLN A 214 10.50 0.16 -14.00
CA GLN A 214 9.22 -0.55 -14.18
C GLN A 214 9.19 -1.29 -15.52
N SER A 215 9.49 -0.56 -16.59
CA SER A 215 9.54 -1.11 -17.94
C SER A 215 10.68 -2.12 -18.06
N ALA A 216 11.84 -1.84 -17.47
CA ALA A 216 12.97 -2.76 -17.46
C ALA A 216 12.63 -4.11 -16.81
N PHE A 217 11.88 -4.10 -15.70
CA PHE A 217 11.43 -5.35 -15.06
C PHE A 217 10.58 -6.19 -15.99
N SER A 218 9.56 -5.56 -16.58
CA SER A 218 8.58 -6.26 -17.41
C SER A 218 9.16 -6.69 -18.75
N TYR A 219 10.06 -5.91 -19.35
CA TYR A 219 10.66 -6.22 -20.65
C TYR A 219 11.78 -7.25 -20.57
N TYR A 220 12.50 -7.31 -19.45
CA TYR A 220 13.71 -8.13 -19.35
C TYR A 220 13.69 -9.04 -18.12
N ILE A 221 13.58 -8.47 -16.92
CA ILE A 221 13.90 -9.18 -15.67
C ILE A 221 12.92 -10.31 -15.39
N ARG A 222 11.61 -10.09 -15.54
CA ARG A 222 10.60 -11.12 -15.23
C ARG A 222 10.80 -12.44 -15.99
N TYR A 223 11.42 -12.37 -17.17
CA TYR A 223 11.66 -13.55 -18.01
C TYR A 223 12.85 -14.38 -17.56
N GLU A 224 13.81 -13.79 -16.83
CA GLU A 224 14.91 -14.51 -16.19
C GLU A 224 14.46 -15.23 -14.90
N PHE A 225 13.34 -14.80 -14.30
CA PHE A 225 12.77 -15.32 -13.06
C PHE A 225 11.36 -15.87 -13.27
N ASN A 226 11.29 -16.97 -14.03
CA ASN A 226 10.06 -17.51 -14.59
C ASN A 226 9.57 -18.82 -13.94
N ARG A 227 10.03 -19.16 -12.73
CA ARG A 227 9.42 -20.29 -12.00
C ARG A 227 7.97 -19.94 -11.68
N THR A 228 7.12 -20.95 -11.57
CA THR A 228 5.65 -20.83 -11.48
C THR A 228 5.14 -19.78 -10.48
N HIS A 229 5.88 -19.52 -9.41
CA HIS A 229 5.48 -18.60 -8.35
C HIS A 229 6.47 -17.46 -8.11
N ASP A 230 7.50 -17.30 -8.93
CA ASP A 230 8.56 -16.28 -8.73
C ASP A 230 7.97 -14.86 -8.73
N VAL A 231 7.12 -14.54 -9.71
CA VAL A 231 6.48 -13.24 -9.88
C VAL A 231 4.97 -13.41 -9.77
N LYS A 232 4.37 -12.77 -8.77
CA LYS A 232 2.92 -12.75 -8.57
C LYS A 232 2.32 -11.47 -9.12
N ASN A 233 1.42 -11.62 -10.08
CA ASN A 233 0.68 -10.49 -10.63
C ASN A 233 -0.60 -10.26 -9.80
N ILE A 234 -0.78 -9.03 -9.33
CA ILE A 234 -1.96 -8.58 -8.60
C ILE A 234 -2.91 -7.91 -9.61
N PRO A 235 -4.24 -8.17 -9.56
CA PRO A 235 -5.18 -7.44 -10.41
C PRO A 235 -5.02 -5.93 -10.24
N CYS A 236 -4.97 -5.17 -11.34
CA CYS A 236 -4.76 -3.73 -11.27
C CYS A 236 -5.80 -3.06 -10.35
N ASN A 237 -7.07 -3.45 -10.43
CA ASN A 237 -8.15 -2.90 -9.61
C ASN A 237 -7.90 -3.04 -8.09
N GLN A 238 -7.04 -3.95 -7.66
CA GLN A 238 -6.77 -4.19 -6.25
C GLN A 238 -5.58 -3.39 -5.73
N ALA A 239 -4.58 -3.10 -6.56
CA ALA A 239 -3.33 -2.49 -6.10
C ALA A 239 -2.67 -1.50 -7.07
N ASN A 240 -3.40 -1.01 -8.07
CA ASN A 240 -2.99 0.06 -8.97
C ASN A 240 -4.20 0.87 -9.46
N GLY A 241 -3.94 2.04 -10.04
CA GLY A 241 -4.98 2.99 -10.39
C GLY A 241 -5.62 3.65 -9.17
N ASN A 242 -6.64 4.45 -9.41
CA ASN A 242 -7.32 5.22 -8.37
C ASN A 242 -8.74 5.58 -8.83
N GLU A 243 -9.60 5.83 -7.85
CA GLU A 243 -11.02 6.17 -8.06
C GLU A 243 -11.28 7.52 -8.76
N PHE A 244 -10.25 8.31 -9.04
CA PHE A 244 -10.38 9.57 -9.77
C PHE A 244 -10.10 9.38 -11.27
N THR A 245 -9.61 8.22 -11.68
CA THR A 245 -9.30 7.90 -13.08
C THR A 245 -10.60 7.79 -13.89
N LEU A 246 -10.63 8.45 -15.06
CA LEU A 246 -11.79 8.48 -15.96
C LEU A 246 -13.09 8.90 -15.25
N ASP A 247 -13.00 9.93 -14.40
CA ASP A 247 -14.11 10.43 -13.57
C ASP A 247 -14.77 9.33 -12.72
N GLY A 248 -13.95 8.38 -12.24
CA GLY A 248 -14.38 7.24 -11.43
C GLY A 248 -14.82 6.02 -12.23
N ASN A 249 -14.78 6.06 -13.56
CA ASN A 249 -15.19 4.94 -14.43
C ASN A 249 -14.01 4.07 -14.90
N GLY A 250 -12.81 4.27 -14.37
CA GLY A 250 -11.66 3.42 -14.69
C GLY A 250 -11.82 1.98 -14.20
N GLU A 251 -11.28 1.01 -14.91
CA GLU A 251 -11.34 -0.40 -14.46
C GLU A 251 -10.42 -0.66 -13.26
N CYS A 252 -9.31 0.07 -13.17
CA CYS A 252 -8.34 -0.05 -12.07
C CYS A 252 -8.60 1.05 -11.04
N GLN A 253 -9.35 0.73 -9.98
CA GLN A 253 -9.74 1.69 -8.93
C GLN A 253 -8.75 1.74 -7.76
N GLY A 254 -7.84 0.78 -7.65
CA GLY A 254 -6.88 0.68 -6.56
C GLY A 254 -7.56 0.46 -5.21
N VAL A 255 -8.41 -0.58 -5.13
CA VAL A 255 -9.30 -0.86 -3.99
C VAL A 255 -8.55 -0.99 -2.67
N PHE A 256 -7.39 -1.67 -2.65
CA PHE A 256 -6.57 -1.83 -1.42
C PHE A 256 -5.35 -0.92 -1.41
N VAL A 257 -4.69 -0.79 -2.56
CA VAL A 257 -3.62 0.18 -2.78
C VAL A 257 -4.01 1.07 -3.95
N SER A 258 -4.22 2.35 -3.67
CA SER A 258 -4.59 3.35 -4.66
C SER A 258 -3.35 4.12 -5.11
N HIS A 259 -2.99 3.97 -6.39
CA HIS A 259 -1.84 4.64 -6.99
C HIS A 259 -2.29 5.88 -7.80
N ASN A 260 -1.87 7.05 -7.34
CA ASN A 260 -2.37 8.36 -7.73
C ASN A 260 -1.38 9.11 -8.64
N TRP A 261 -0.68 8.44 -9.56
CA TRP A 261 0.38 9.07 -10.36
C TRP A 261 -0.06 10.27 -11.20
N LYS A 262 -1.32 10.28 -11.68
CA LYS A 262 -1.94 11.45 -12.33
C LYS A 262 -2.67 12.39 -11.36
N HIS A 263 -2.96 11.93 -10.15
CA HIS A 263 -3.77 12.63 -9.15
C HIS A 263 -3.04 12.78 -7.82
N LYS A 264 -1.72 13.02 -7.84
CA LYS A 264 -0.88 12.97 -6.62
C LYS A 264 -1.39 13.86 -5.49
N HIS A 265 -2.04 14.97 -5.84
CA HIS A 265 -2.68 15.92 -4.92
C HIS A 265 -3.87 15.34 -4.13
N LYS A 266 -4.42 14.19 -4.53
CA LYS A 266 -5.52 13.48 -3.85
C LYS A 266 -5.08 12.59 -2.69
N THR A 267 -3.79 12.29 -2.61
CA THR A 267 -3.23 11.46 -1.53
C THR A 267 -3.60 11.94 -0.10
N PRO A 268 -3.60 13.25 0.23
CA PRO A 268 -4.03 13.75 1.54
C PRO A 268 -5.53 13.54 1.79
N GLU A 269 -6.36 13.65 0.75
CA GLU A 269 -7.80 13.38 0.81
C GLU A 269 -8.05 11.90 1.16
N LEU A 270 -7.33 10.99 0.49
CA LEU A 270 -7.39 9.55 0.75
C LEU A 270 -6.92 9.21 2.17
N LEU A 271 -5.79 9.78 2.62
CA LEU A 271 -5.30 9.63 3.99
C LEU A 271 -6.35 10.07 5.03
N SER A 272 -6.92 11.26 4.83
CA SER A 272 -7.98 11.82 5.69
C SER A 272 -9.14 10.85 5.79
N ARG A 273 -9.64 10.40 4.63
CA ARG A 273 -10.79 9.51 4.55
C ARG A 273 -10.54 8.20 5.30
N SER A 274 -9.41 7.54 5.10
CA SER A 274 -9.11 6.27 5.78
C SER A 274 -9.04 6.41 7.30
N ILE A 275 -8.46 7.51 7.81
CA ILE A 275 -8.41 7.81 9.26
C ILE A 275 -9.82 8.12 9.78
N MET A 276 -10.55 9.01 9.11
CA MET A 276 -11.85 9.48 9.54
C MET A 276 -12.91 8.37 9.51
N THR A 277 -12.90 7.50 8.51
CA THR A 277 -13.79 6.33 8.47
C THR A 277 -13.55 5.43 9.68
N SER A 278 -12.30 5.17 10.01
CA SER A 278 -11.93 4.29 11.12
C SER A 278 -12.30 4.90 12.47
N LEU A 279 -12.06 6.20 12.65
CA LEU A 279 -12.50 6.92 13.84
C LEU A 279 -14.03 6.93 13.97
N ALA A 280 -14.76 7.20 12.88
CA ALA A 280 -16.21 7.19 12.87
C ALA A 280 -16.76 5.81 13.27
N ARG A 281 -16.19 4.72 12.73
CA ARG A 281 -16.53 3.34 13.12
C ARG A 281 -16.30 3.09 14.60
N ARG A 282 -15.19 3.57 15.16
CA ARG A 282 -14.88 3.41 16.60
C ARG A 282 -15.88 4.15 17.48
N VAL A 283 -16.17 5.42 17.16
CA VAL A 283 -17.14 6.24 17.91
C VAL A 283 -18.54 5.63 17.82
N HIS A 284 -18.95 5.21 16.62
CA HIS A 284 -20.23 4.53 16.41
C HIS A 284 -20.32 3.21 17.20
N GLY A 285 -19.27 2.38 17.16
CA GLY A 285 -19.21 1.15 17.93
C GLY A 285 -19.29 1.38 19.44
N GLN A 286 -18.66 2.44 19.94
CA GLN A 286 -18.75 2.83 21.35
C GLN A 286 -20.17 3.28 21.71
N PHE A 287 -20.78 4.16 20.91
CA PHE A 287 -22.17 4.58 21.11
C PHE A 287 -23.12 3.38 21.17
N HIS A 288 -22.95 2.40 20.29
CA HIS A 288 -23.75 1.18 20.29
C HIS A 288 -23.51 0.28 21.51
N HIS A 289 -22.28 0.23 22.03
CA HIS A 289 -21.98 -0.50 23.26
C HIS A 289 -22.75 0.09 24.45
N ASP A 290 -22.81 1.41 24.53
CA ASP A 290 -23.41 2.17 25.63
C ASP A 290 -24.87 2.59 25.33
N ILE A 291 -25.48 2.05 24.27
CA ILE A 291 -26.76 2.55 23.74
C ILE A 291 -27.90 2.52 24.77
N LYS A 292 -27.86 1.59 25.72
CA LYS A 292 -28.87 1.47 26.78
C LYS A 292 -28.90 2.66 27.72
N ASP A 293 -27.75 3.32 27.90
CA ASP A 293 -27.60 4.47 28.78
C ASP A 293 -27.67 5.79 27.99
N LEU A 294 -27.39 5.75 26.68
CA LEU A 294 -27.29 6.93 25.82
C LEU A 294 -28.55 7.21 24.99
N TYR A 295 -29.39 6.22 24.72
CA TYR A 295 -30.53 6.34 23.82
C TYR A 295 -31.86 6.04 24.52
N ILE A 296 -32.81 6.97 24.41
CA ILE A 296 -34.19 6.83 24.86
C ILE A 296 -35.11 7.08 23.66
N ASP A 297 -35.96 6.11 23.34
CA ASP A 297 -37.06 6.30 22.39
C ASP A 297 -38.28 6.86 23.13
N ALA A 298 -38.39 8.19 23.16
CA ALA A 298 -39.51 8.89 23.78
C ALA A 298 -40.64 9.24 22.78
N SER A 299 -40.68 8.61 21.60
CA SER A 299 -41.67 8.92 20.55
C SER A 299 -43.13 8.72 20.98
N LYS A 300 -43.38 8.03 22.10
CA LYS A 300 -44.70 7.76 22.67
C LYS A 300 -44.89 8.24 24.10
N GLU A 301 -43.91 8.95 24.66
CA GLU A 301 -43.90 9.39 26.06
C GLU A 301 -44.41 10.84 26.22
N THR A 302 -45.03 11.15 27.36
CA THR A 302 -45.38 12.53 27.74
C THR A 302 -44.39 13.08 28.76
N TYR A 303 -43.98 14.33 28.61
CA TYR A 303 -42.97 14.95 29.48
C TYR A 303 -43.48 15.14 30.94
N PRO A 304 -42.60 15.00 31.95
CA PRO A 304 -41.15 14.73 31.83
C PRO A 304 -40.87 13.23 31.61
N ILE A 305 -39.93 12.94 30.71
CA ILE A 305 -39.39 11.60 30.53
C ILE A 305 -38.62 11.24 31.82
N ALA A 306 -38.91 10.07 32.40
CA ALA A 306 -38.22 9.60 33.59
C ALA A 306 -36.77 9.22 33.23
N ASP A 307 -35.89 10.21 33.22
CA ASP A 307 -34.49 10.06 32.88
C ASP A 307 -33.67 9.83 34.17
N GLY A 308 -33.13 8.61 34.35
CA GLY A 308 -32.08 8.35 35.34
C GLY A 308 -32.43 8.31 36.84
N LEU A 309 -33.61 7.83 37.27
CA LEU A 309 -33.78 7.49 38.69
C LEU A 309 -32.97 6.21 39.05
N PRO A 310 -32.17 6.20 40.13
CA PRO A 310 -31.42 5.02 40.53
C PRO A 310 -32.40 3.87 40.81
N LYS A 311 -32.14 2.71 40.22
CA LYS A 311 -32.81 1.47 40.63
C LYS A 311 -32.45 1.21 42.09
N GLN A 312 -33.46 1.26 42.98
CA GLN A 312 -33.35 0.78 44.37
C GLN A 312 -33.10 -0.72 44.40
#